data_AF-A0A924UJ39-F1
#
_entry.id   AF-A0A924UJ39-F1
#
_cell.length_a   1.000
_cell.length_b   1.000
_cell.length_c   1.000
_cell.angle_alpha   90.00
_cell.angle_beta   90.00
_cell.angle_gamma   90.00
#
_symmetry.space_group_name_H-M   'P 1'
#
loop_
_entity.id
_entity.type
_entity.pdbx_description
1 polymer ?
#
loop_
_entity_poly.entity_id
_entity_poly.type
_entity_poly.pdbx_seq_one_letter_code
_entity_poly.pdbx_strand_id
1 'polypeptide(L)'
;MKLDLNNEAVELLPEKAFYWAQENILAFADVHIGKAEGLQKLGIPMPTGPHLEDLARIDRMIKKTRAKRIFMLGDFIHSRTSD
;
A
#
# COMPACT_ATOMS: atom_id res chain seq x y z
N MET A 1 -14.05 8.45 5.41
CA MET A 1 -14.44 9.87 5.58
C MET A 1 -14.26 10.57 4.25
N LYS A 2 -15.16 11.45 3.81
CA LYS A 2 -14.94 12.24 2.58
C LYS A 2 -14.28 13.57 2.91
N LEU A 3 -13.33 13.99 2.08
CA LEU A 3 -12.67 15.29 2.14
C LEU A 3 -12.75 15.95 0.76
N ASP A 4 -12.79 17.28 0.77
CA ASP A 4 -12.56 18.10 -0.41
C ASP A 4 -11.13 18.62 -0.34
N LEU A 5 -10.33 18.37 -1.39
CA LEU A 5 -8.97 18.84 -1.53
C LEU A 5 -8.88 19.59 -2.86
N ASN A 6 -8.75 20.92 -2.83
CA ASN A 6 -8.70 21.74 -4.05
C ASN A 6 -9.89 21.52 -5.00
N ASN A 7 -11.12 21.34 -4.49
CA ASN A 7 -12.33 21.00 -5.23
C ASN A 7 -12.36 19.55 -5.77
N GLU A 8 -11.47 18.69 -5.29
CA GLU A 8 -11.48 17.26 -5.58
C GLU A 8 -12.01 16.47 -4.39
N ALA A 9 -13.08 15.72 -4.61
CA ALA A 9 -13.65 14.83 -3.60
C ALA A 9 -12.82 13.55 -3.48
N VAL A 10 -12.20 13.34 -2.32
CA VAL A 10 -11.46 12.12 -1.98
C VAL A 10 -12.12 11.41 -0.80
N GLU A 11 -12.13 10.08 -0.83
CA GLU A 11 -12.58 9.25 0.29
C GLU A 11 -11.37 8.70 1.04
N LEU A 12 -11.17 9.14 2.28
CA LEU A 12 -10.21 8.54 3.20
C LEU A 12 -10.71 7.19 3.69
N LEU A 13 -9.82 6.20 3.59
CA LEU A 13 -10.00 4.83 4.02
C LEU A 13 -9.27 4.60 5.35
N PRO A 14 -9.80 3.77 6.27
CA PRO A 14 -9.14 3.47 7.55
C PRO A 14 -7.77 2.80 7.38
N GLU A 15 -7.49 2.23 6.21
CA GLU A 15 -6.24 1.57 5.83
C GLU A 15 -5.07 2.53 5.54
N LYS A 16 -5.14 3.80 5.98
CA LYS A 16 -4.17 4.87 5.64
C LYS A 16 -4.03 5.07 4.13
N ALA A 17 -5.16 5.09 3.45
CA ALA A 17 -5.26 5.27 2.01
C ALA A 17 -6.35 6.30 1.69
N PHE A 18 -6.35 6.82 0.46
CA PHE A 18 -7.46 7.59 -0.07
C PHE A 18 -7.87 7.11 -1.46
N TYR A 19 -9.16 7.18 -1.74
CA TYR A 19 -9.73 6.89 -3.05
C TYR A 19 -10.20 8.20 -3.70
N TRP A 20 -9.65 8.49 -4.87
CA TRP A 20 -10.03 9.64 -5.71
C TRP A 20 -10.95 9.14 -6.81
N ALA A 21 -12.27 9.29 -6.60
CA ALA A 21 -13.28 8.67 -7.45
C ALA A 21 -13.32 9.25 -8.88
N GLN A 22 -13.11 10.55 -9.02
CA GLN A 22 -13.13 11.24 -10.32
C GLN A 22 -12.04 10.69 -11.24
N GLU A 23 -10.84 10.46 -10.68
CA GLU A 23 -9.72 9.87 -11.40
C GLU A 23 -9.67 8.33 -11.32
N ASN A 24 -10.56 7.69 -10.55
CA ASN A 24 -10.55 6.24 -10.38
C ASN A 24 -9.19 5.71 -9.86
N ILE A 25 -8.58 6.46 -8.93
CA ILE A 25 -7.27 6.18 -8.34
C ILE A 25 -7.42 5.79 -6.87
N LEU A 26 -6.81 4.67 -6.48
CA LEU A 26 -6.54 4.34 -5.08
C LEU A 26 -5.09 4.71 -4.76
N ALA A 27 -4.88 5.56 -3.76
CA ALA A 27 -3.56 5.98 -3.34
C ALA A 27 -3.26 5.61 -1.88
N PHE A 28 -2.05 5.11 -1.62
CA PHE A 28 -1.57 4.75 -0.28
C PHE A 28 -0.05 4.89 -0.20
N ALA A 29 0.48 5.02 1.02
CA ALA A 29 1.90 5.13 1.30
C ALA A 29 2.41 3.92 2.12
N ASP A 30 3.73 3.76 2.18
CA ASP A 30 4.46 2.86 3.10
C ASP A 30 4.06 1.38 3.06
N VAL A 31 3.99 0.78 1.87
CA VAL A 31 3.90 -0.68 1.77
C VAL A 31 5.27 -1.28 2.02
N HIS A 32 5.42 -1.97 3.16
CA HIS A 32 6.70 -2.57 3.55
C HIS A 32 6.91 -3.94 2.88
N ILE A 33 6.79 -3.99 1.56
CA ILE A 33 7.15 -5.17 0.79
C ILE A 33 8.68 -5.28 0.79
N GLY A 34 9.24 -6.39 1.26
CA GLY A 34 10.63 -6.74 0.94
C GLY A 34 11.66 -6.93 2.07
N LYS A 35 11.34 -6.77 3.36
CA LYS A 35 12.28 -7.22 4.41
C LYS A 35 12.40 -8.75 4.52
N ALA A 36 11.30 -9.48 4.30
CA ALA A 36 11.32 -10.93 4.44
C ALA A 36 12.08 -11.62 3.31
N GLU A 37 11.94 -11.19 2.05
CA GLU A 37 12.62 -11.84 0.93
C GLU A 37 14.14 -11.64 0.94
N GLY A 38 14.64 -10.46 1.34
CA GLY A 38 16.08 -10.21 1.49
C GLY A 38 16.71 -11.02 2.63
N LEU A 39 16.03 -11.10 3.78
CA LEU A 39 16.50 -11.86 4.95
C LEU A 39 16.33 -13.39 4.77
N GLN A 40 15.28 -13.84 4.07
CA GLN A 40 15.12 -15.23 3.66
C GLN A 40 16.23 -15.67 2.68
N LYS A 41 16.62 -14.79 1.73
CA LYS A 41 17.80 -15.04 0.87
C LYS A 41 19.11 -15.15 1.65
N LEU A 42 19.19 -14.56 2.84
CA LEU A 42 20.32 -14.67 3.77
C LEU A 42 20.16 -15.83 4.79
N GLY A 43 19.15 -16.70 4.62
CA GLY A 43 18.93 -17.86 5.48
C GLY A 43 18.35 -17.55 6.86
N ILE A 44 17.89 -16.32 7.10
CA ILE A 44 17.28 -15.92 8.36
C ILE A 44 15.77 -16.20 8.28
N PRO A 45 15.20 -17.08 9.11
CA PRO A 45 13.78 -17.37 9.10
C PRO A 45 13.00 -16.13 9.56
N MET A 46 12.32 -15.47 8.63
CA MET A 46 11.38 -14.39 8.94
C MET A 46 9.94 -14.90 8.97
N PRO A 47 9.09 -14.39 9.87
CA PRO A 47 7.66 -14.67 9.83
C PRO A 47 7.10 -14.19 8.49
N THR A 48 6.44 -15.08 7.74
CA THR A 48 5.76 -14.76 6.47
C THR A 48 4.50 -13.90 6.66
N GLY A 49 4.11 -13.65 7.92
CA GLY A 49 2.84 -13.02 8.31
C GLY A 49 2.63 -11.55 7.89
N PRO A 50 3.61 -10.63 8.08
CA PRO A 50 3.38 -9.20 7.85
C PRO A 50 3.10 -8.84 6.38
N HIS A 51 3.70 -9.57 5.45
CA HIS A 51 3.58 -9.30 4.01
C HIS A 51 2.20 -9.69 3.46
N LEU A 52 1.64 -10.82 3.93
CA LEU A 52 0.33 -11.29 3.49
C LEU A 52 -0.80 -10.40 4.00
N GLU A 53 -0.64 -9.81 5.19
CA GLU A 53 -1.64 -8.90 5.75
C GLU A 53 -1.73 -7.58 4.97
N ASP A 54 -0.60 -7.01 4.58
CA ASP A 54 -0.55 -5.82 3.73
C ASP A 54 -1.14 -6.09 2.34
N LEU A 55 -0.80 -7.23 1.72
CA LEU A 55 -1.40 -7.67 0.45
C LEU A 55 -2.92 -7.86 0.57
N ALA A 56 -3.39 -8.50 1.64
CA ALA A 56 -4.82 -8.68 1.89
C ALA A 56 -5.53 -7.35 2.13
N ARG A 57 -4.86 -6.38 2.80
CA ARG A 57 -5.38 -5.02 2.98
C ARG A 57 -5.55 -4.31 1.64
N ILE A 58 -4.55 -4.39 0.77
CA ILE A 58 -4.59 -3.81 -0.58
C ILE A 58 -5.71 -4.45 -1.41
N ASP A 59 -5.82 -5.78 -1.41
CA ASP A 59 -6.89 -6.50 -2.12
C ASP A 59 -8.29 -6.05 -1.66
N ARG A 60 -8.51 -5.90 -0.34
CA ARG A 60 -9.77 -5.37 0.19
C ARG A 60 -10.05 -3.95 -0.29
N MET A 61 -9.06 -3.07 -0.30
CA MET A 61 -9.23 -1.69 -0.77
C MET A 61 -9.56 -1.66 -2.28
N ILE A 62 -8.89 -2.47 -3.09
CA ILE A 62 -9.17 -2.57 -4.53
C ILE A 62 -10.59 -3.08 -4.76
N LYS A 63 -11.00 -4.16 -4.09
CA LYS A 63 -12.37 -4.71 -4.22
C LYS A 63 -13.44 -3.72 -3.78
N LYS A 64 -13.19 -2.98 -2.69
CA LYS A 64 -14.12 -1.98 -2.14
C LYS A 64 -14.29 -0.79 -3.08
N THR A 65 -13.19 -0.28 -3.64
CA THR A 65 -13.18 0.96 -4.44
C THR A 65 -13.40 0.72 -5.92
N ARG A 66 -13.07 -0.47 -6.42
CA ARG A 66 -12.99 -0.81 -7.85
C ARG A 66 -12.07 0.13 -8.63
N ALA A 67 -11.04 0.65 -7.97
CA ALA A 67 -10.07 1.54 -8.58
C ALA A 67 -9.39 0.87 -9.80
N LYS A 68 -9.23 1.63 -10.88
CA LYS A 68 -8.57 1.22 -12.13
C LYS A 68 -7.08 1.55 -12.13
N ARG A 69 -6.67 2.48 -11.27
CA ARG A 69 -5.30 2.94 -11.12
C ARG A 69 -4.91 2.90 -9.64
N ILE A 70 -3.66 2.52 -9.37
CA ILE A 70 -3.09 2.49 -8.01
C ILE A 70 -1.87 3.41 -7.98
N PHE A 71 -1.86 4.36 -7.07
CA PHE A 71 -0.72 5.24 -6.80
C PHE A 71 -0.09 4.83 -5.47
N MET A 72 1.10 4.23 -5.52
CA MET A 72 1.88 3.93 -4.32
C MET A 72 2.82 5.10 -4.07
N LEU A 73 2.59 5.84 -2.99
CA LEU A 73 3.27 7.09 -2.68
C LEU A 73 4.30 6.84 -1.57
N GLY A 74 5.54 6.44 -1.91
CA GLY A 74 6.63 6.23 -0.93
C GLY A 74 7.58 5.08 -1.28
N ASP A 75 8.34 4.62 -0.28
CA ASP A 75 9.36 3.58 -0.43
C ASP A 75 8.73 2.20 -0.71
N PHE A 76 8.76 1.80 -1.98
CA PHE A 76 8.28 0.50 -2.44
C PHE A 76 9.18 -0.68 -1.98
N ILE A 77 10.47 -0.42 -1.75
CA ILE A 77 11.47 -1.44 -1.37
C ILE A 77 12.35 -0.88 -0.26
N HIS A 78 12.20 -1.40 0.95
CA HIS A 78 13.13 -1.13 2.06
C HIS A 78 14.37 -2.05 1.99
N SER A 79 15.11 -1.99 0.87
CA SER A 79 16.42 -2.62 0.74
C SER A 79 17.50 -1.54 0.74
N ARG A 80 17.83 -1.00 1.92
CA ARG A 80 19.21 -0.55 2.12
C ARG A 80 20.05 -1.78 2.40
N THR A 81 20.55 -2.39 1.34
CA THR A 81 21.91 -2.92 1.37
C THR A 81 22.80 -1.70 1.17
N SER A 82 23.30 -1.15 2.26
CA SER A 82 24.43 -0.23 2.23
C SER A 82 25.47 -0.92 3.10
N ASP A 83 26.65 -1.13 2.51
CA ASP A 83 27.81 -1.82 3.08
C ASP A 83 28.12 -1.42 4.54
#